data_AF-A0A941IET5-F1
#
_entry.id   AF-A0A941IET5-F1
#
_cell.length_a   1.000
_cell.length_b   1.000
_cell.length_c   1.000
_cell.angle_alpha   90.00
_cell.angle_beta   90.00
_cell.angle_gamma   90.00
#
_symmetry.space_group_name_H-M   'P 1'
#
loop_
_entity.id
_entity.type
_entity.pdbx_description
1 polymer ?
#
loop_
_entity_poly.entity_id
_entity_poly.type
_entity_poly.pdbx_seq_one_letter_code
_entity_poly.pdbx_strand_id
1 'polypeptide(L)'
;DFFTCPNGKKVPFQYLSNRTDKAGFKRTFRVYECEDCSGCPLRVHCTKAKGNRKIFYNAHWEQQKAYIREQLSKEETGEIYGKRKIDVEPVFGFLKANL
;
A
#
# COMPACT_ATOMS: atom_id res chain seq x y z
N ASP A 1 -6.48 -9.58 -15.86
CA ASP A 1 -5.69 -9.12 -14.68
C ASP A 1 -5.79 -10.10 -13.52
N PHE A 2 -4.66 -10.56 -13.00
CA PHE A 2 -4.59 -11.37 -11.78
C PHE A 2 -3.31 -11.05 -11.01
N PHE A 3 -3.32 -11.29 -9.70
CA PHE A 3 -2.10 -11.28 -8.88
C PHE A 3 -1.65 -12.71 -8.60
N THR A 4 -0.37 -12.88 -8.26
CA THR A 4 0.17 -14.17 -7.83
C THR A 4 0.39 -14.15 -6.32
N CYS A 5 -0.18 -15.15 -5.64
CA CYS A 5 0.01 -15.39 -4.21
C CYS A 5 1.45 -15.90 -3.95
N PRO A 6 2.03 -15.71 -2.74
CA PRO A 6 3.30 -16.34 -2.37
C PRO A 6 3.33 -17.86 -2.56
N ASN A 7 2.17 -18.52 -2.50
CA ASN A 7 2.03 -19.96 -2.76
C ASN A 7 1.84 -20.29 -4.25
N GLY A 8 2.19 -19.39 -5.17
CA GLY A 8 2.06 -19.56 -6.62
C GLY A 8 0.63 -19.54 -7.19
N LYS A 9 -0.41 -19.57 -6.35
CA LYS A 9 -1.82 -19.55 -6.79
C LYS A 9 -2.21 -18.19 -7.40
N LYS A 10 -3.09 -18.21 -8.40
CA LYS A 10 -3.67 -17.00 -8.98
C LYS A 10 -4.71 -16.38 -8.05
N VAL A 11 -4.75 -15.06 -8.06
CA VAL A 11 -5.69 -14.23 -7.30
C VAL A 11 -6.44 -13.38 -8.35
N PRO A 12 -7.49 -13.92 -8.96
CA PRO A 12 -8.24 -13.23 -10.02
C PRO A 12 -9.00 -12.01 -9.49
N PHE A 13 -9.31 -11.10 -10.41
CA PHE A 13 -10.21 -9.99 -10.15
C PHE A 13 -11.62 -10.51 -9.84
N GLN A 14 -12.27 -9.90 -8.85
CA GLN A 14 -13.64 -10.25 -8.46
C GLN A 14 -14.61 -9.10 -8.77
N TYR A 15 -14.41 -7.93 -8.15
CA TYR A 15 -15.33 -6.80 -8.29
C TYR A 15 -14.70 -5.46 -7.92
N LEU A 16 -15.41 -4.37 -8.25
CA LEU A 16 -15.09 -3.02 -7.80
C LEU A 16 -15.79 -2.71 -6.48
N SER A 17 -15.04 -2.27 -5.48
CA SER A 17 -15.54 -1.83 -4.17
C SER A 17 -15.40 -0.32 -4.05
N ASN A 18 -16.53 0.38 -3.94
CA ASN A 18 -16.55 1.80 -3.61
C ASN A 18 -16.60 1.98 -2.09
N ARG A 19 -15.69 2.78 -1.55
CA ARG A 19 -15.61 3.08 -0.12
C ARG A 19 -15.55 4.59 0.08
N THR A 20 -16.30 5.07 1.06
CA THR A 20 -16.26 6.47 1.47
C THR A 20 -15.46 6.55 2.77
N ASP A 21 -14.43 7.40 2.78
CA ASP A 21 -13.67 7.67 4.00
C ASP A 21 -14.48 8.52 4.99
N LYS A 22 -14.03 8.64 6.24
CA LYS A 22 -14.69 9.49 7.27
C LYS A 22 -14.81 10.95 6.84
N ALA A 23 -13.87 11.42 6.01
CA ALA A 23 -13.85 12.75 5.42
C ALA A 23 -14.77 12.91 4.18
N GLY A 24 -15.58 11.90 3.83
CA GLY A 24 -16.52 11.97 2.71
C GLY A 24 -15.91 11.65 1.33
N PHE A 25 -14.60 11.41 1.25
CA PHE A 25 -13.95 11.12 -0.03
C PHE A 25 -14.24 9.69 -0.50
N LYS A 26 -14.75 9.55 -1.72
CA LYS A 26 -15.05 8.25 -2.34
C LYS A 26 -13.82 7.70 -3.07
N ARG A 27 -13.49 6.44 -2.80
CA ARG A 27 -12.39 5.70 -3.45
C ARG A 27 -12.92 4.39 -4.03
N THR A 28 -12.54 4.13 -5.28
CA THR A 28 -12.83 2.87 -5.95
C THR A 28 -11.63 1.93 -5.85
N PHE A 29 -11.86 0.72 -5.35
CA PHE A 29 -10.86 -0.33 -5.22
C PHE A 29 -11.21 -1.51 -6.12
N ARG A 30 -10.24 -2.05 -6.83
CA ARG A 30 -10.34 -3.35 -7.49
C ARG A 30 -10.05 -4.42 -6.45
N VAL A 31 -11.02 -5.30 -6.22
CA VAL A 31 -10.90 -6.40 -5.26
C VAL A 31 -10.53 -7.67 -6.00
N TYR A 32 -9.48 -8.32 -5.54
CA TYR A 32 -9.01 -9.61 -6.03
C TYR A 32 -9.07 -10.60 -4.89
N GLU A 33 -9.50 -11.83 -5.17
CA GLU A 33 -9.63 -12.88 -4.15
C GLU A 33 -9.07 -14.19 -4.69
N CYS A 34 -8.31 -14.89 -3.85
CA CYS A 34 -7.79 -16.21 -4.17
C CYS A 34 -8.94 -17.22 -4.16
N GLU A 35 -8.92 -18.20 -5.06
CA GLU A 35 -9.98 -19.22 -5.18
C GLU A 35 -10.10 -20.07 -3.92
N ASP A 36 -8.98 -20.63 -3.45
CA ASP A 36 -8.95 -21.41 -2.22
C ASP A 36 -7.63 -21.28 -1.44
N CYS A 37 -7.76 -20.85 -0.19
CA CYS A 37 -6.67 -20.74 0.78
C CYS A 37 -6.81 -21.72 1.96
N SER A 38 -7.72 -22.69 1.87
CA SER A 38 -7.93 -23.72 2.90
C SER A 38 -6.69 -24.64 2.96
N GLY A 39 -6.19 -24.91 4.16
CA GLY A 39 -5.01 -25.77 4.36
C GLY A 39 -3.69 -25.23 3.78
N CYS A 40 -3.61 -23.97 3.35
CA CYS A 40 -2.38 -23.41 2.80
C CYS A 40 -1.29 -23.31 3.89
N PRO A 41 -0.10 -23.91 3.70
CA PRO A 41 0.96 -23.90 4.72
C PRO A 41 1.49 -22.49 4.98
N LEU A 42 1.46 -21.63 3.96
CA LEU A 42 1.91 -20.23 4.06
C LEU A 42 0.83 -19.31 4.64
N ARG A 43 -0.37 -19.80 4.97
CA ARG A 43 -1.51 -18.95 5.38
C ARG A 43 -1.16 -18.03 6.54
N VAL A 44 -0.46 -18.55 7.56
CA VAL A 44 -0.05 -17.81 8.77
C VAL A 44 0.77 -16.56 8.42
N HIS A 45 1.65 -16.65 7.43
CA HIS A 45 2.48 -15.53 6.97
C HIS A 45 1.83 -14.72 5.83
N CYS A 46 0.80 -15.27 5.19
CA CYS A 46 0.24 -14.75 3.95
C CYS A 46 -1.00 -13.86 4.16
N THR A 47 -1.93 -14.22 5.07
CA THR A 47 -3.16 -13.46 5.29
C THR A 47 -3.74 -13.67 6.69
N LYS A 48 -4.25 -12.60 7.31
CA LYS A 48 -5.02 -12.65 8.57
C LYS A 48 -6.53 -12.74 8.35
N ALA A 49 -6.99 -12.77 7.10
CA ALA A 49 -8.41 -12.86 6.78
C ALA A 49 -8.99 -14.20 7.26
N LYS A 50 -10.26 -14.20 7.73
CA LYS A 50 -10.95 -15.44 8.12
C LYS A 50 -11.13 -16.41 6.94
N GLY A 51 -11.37 -15.88 5.73
CA GLY A 51 -11.55 -16.66 4.51
C GLY A 51 -10.34 -16.65 3.58
N ASN A 52 -10.56 -16.48 2.28
CA ASN A 52 -9.49 -16.41 1.29
C ASN A 52 -8.70 -15.10 1.37
N ARG A 53 -7.47 -15.13 0.84
CA ARG A 53 -6.65 -13.93 0.68
C ARG A 53 -7.36 -12.95 -0.27
N LYS A 54 -7.54 -11.72 0.20
CA LYS A 54 -8.08 -10.59 -0.59
C LYS A 54 -7.00 -9.53 -0.79
N ILE A 55 -6.95 -8.97 -1.99
CA ILE A 55 -6.09 -7.84 -2.34
C ILE A 55 -6.99 -6.70 -2.78
N PHE A 56 -6.80 -5.54 -2.15
CA PHE A 56 -7.49 -4.30 -2.52
C PHE A 56 -6.52 -3.41 -3.26
N TYR A 57 -6.76 -3.21 -4.54
CA TYR A 57 -5.89 -2.42 -5.41
C TYR A 57 -6.56 -1.10 -5.77
N ASN A 58 -5.91 0.02 -5.50
CA ASN A 58 -6.38 1.34 -5.89
C ASN A 58 -5.47 1.89 -6.99
N ALA A 59 -5.98 1.90 -8.22
CA ALA A 59 -5.20 2.31 -9.40
C ALA A 59 -4.72 3.76 -9.31
N HIS A 60 -5.57 4.67 -8.84
CA HIS A 60 -5.23 6.09 -8.70
C HIS A 60 -4.12 6.29 -7.65
N TRP A 61 -4.17 5.55 -6.55
CA TRP A 61 -3.13 5.60 -5.53
C TRP A 61 -1.78 5.10 -6.05
N GLU A 62 -1.75 4.02 -6.83
CA GLU A 62 -0.51 3.53 -7.42
C GLU A 62 0.07 4.52 -8.45
N GLN A 63 -0.77 5.18 -9.24
CA GLN A 63 -0.32 6.26 -10.14
C GLN A 63 0.34 7.41 -9.37
N GLN A 64 -0.27 7.85 -8.26
CA GLN A 64 0.30 8.89 -7.42
C GLN A 64 1.64 8.48 -6.82
N LYS A 65 1.78 7.24 -6.33
CA LYS A 65 3.07 6.73 -5.85
C LYS A 65 4.12 6.69 -6.96
N ALA A 66 3.75 6.27 -8.16
CA ALA A 66 4.67 6.21 -9.30
C ALA A 66 5.18 7.62 -9.65
N TYR A 67 4.28 8.59 -9.73
CA TYR A 67 4.64 10.00 -9.94
C TYR A 67 5.58 10.54 -8.85
N ILE A 68 5.27 10.29 -7.56
CA ILE A 68 6.11 10.74 -6.46
C ILE A 68 7.49 10.08 -6.51
N ARG A 69 7.56 8.77 -6.78
CA ARG A 69 8.84 8.06 -6.94
C ARG A 69 9.67 8.67 -8.06
N GLU A 70 9.05 8.96 -9.21
CA GLU A 70 9.74 9.59 -10.32
C GLU A 70 10.30 10.97 -9.93
N GLN A 71 9.51 11.81 -9.25
CA GLN A 71 10.01 13.11 -8.78
C GLN A 71 11.16 12.97 -7.78
N LEU A 72 11.07 12.03 -6.83
CA LEU A 72 12.11 11.79 -5.83
C LEU A 72 13.38 11.16 -6.40
N SER A 73 13.28 10.44 -7.52
CA SER A 73 14.44 9.87 -8.22
C SER A 73 15.25 10.89 -9.02
N LYS A 74 14.71 12.11 -9.25
CA LYS A 74 15.47 13.20 -9.88
C LYS A 74 16.54 13.71 -8.91
N GLU A 75 17.77 13.91 -9.39
CA GLU A 75 18.92 14.29 -8.55
C GLU A 75 18.65 15.56 -7.73
N GLU A 76 18.20 16.66 -8.34
CA GLU A 76 17.90 17.91 -7.62
C GLU A 76 16.85 17.73 -6.50
N THR A 77 15.74 17.07 -6.80
CA THR A 77 14.66 16.85 -5.83
C THR A 77 15.10 15.89 -4.72
N GLY A 78 15.87 14.85 -5.08
CA GLY A 78 16.41 13.87 -4.15
C GLY A 78 17.39 14.49 -3.15
N GLU A 79 18.27 15.38 -3.62
CA GLU A 79 19.19 16.12 -2.75
C GLU A 79 18.45 17.06 -1.78
N ILE A 80 17.48 17.83 -2.28
CA ILE A 80 16.65 18.72 -1.44
C ILE A 80 15.87 17.90 -0.40
N TYR A 81 15.31 16.75 -0.82
CA TYR A 81 14.60 15.85 0.07
C TYR A 81 15.53 15.27 1.16
N GLY A 82 16.76 14.90 0.80
CA GLY A 82 17.79 14.44 1.73
C GLY A 82 18.13 15.50 2.79
N LYS A 83 18.36 16.76 2.37
CA LYS A 83 18.64 17.87 3.30
C LYS A 83 17.48 18.12 4.27
N ARG A 84 16.24 18.16 3.77
CA ARG A 84 15.04 18.33 4.61
C ARG A 84 14.89 17.24 5.66
N LYS A 85 15.26 16.00 5.33
CA LYS A 85 15.19 14.87 6.28
C LYS A 85 16.09 15.11 7.50
N ILE A 86 17.26 15.71 7.28
CA ILE A 86 18.23 16.05 8.33
C ILE A 86 17.72 17.26 9.12
N ASP A 87 17.30 18.33 8.45
CA ASP A 87 16.86 19.58 9.13
C ASP A 87 15.64 19.39 10.03
N VAL A 88 14.76 18.46 9.68
CA VAL A 88 13.51 18.21 10.40
C VAL A 88 13.69 17.34 11.65
N GLU A 89 14.74 16.50 11.69
CA GLU A 89 15.00 15.59 12.81
C GLU A 89 15.27 16.31 14.15
N PRO A 90 16.07 17.40 14.21
CA PRO A 90 16.26 18.19 15.43
C PRO A 90 14.96 18.74 16.00
N VAL A 91 14.07 19.28 15.16
CA VAL A 91 12.79 19.85 15.61
C VAL A 91 11.92 18.78 16.27
N PHE A 92 11.83 17.60 15.66
CA PHE A 92 11.10 16.47 16.25
C PHE A 92 11.80 15.89 17.48
N GLY A 93 13.13 15.88 17.52
CA GLY A 93 13.92 15.47 18.68
C GLY A 93 13.64 16.37 19.89
N PHE A 94 13.65 17.69 19.68
CA PHE A 94 13.28 18.66 20.71
C PHE A 94 11.83 18.48 21.18
N LEU A 95 10.88 18.29 20.26
CA LEU A 95 9.48 18.06 20.63
C LEU A 95 9.29 16.80 21.48
N LYS A 96 10.06 15.73 21.21
CA LYS A 96 10.01 14.48 21.99
C LYS A 96 10.73 14.56 23.34
N ALA A 97 11.79 15.37 23.44
CA ALA A 97 12.53 15.55 24.69
C ALA A 97 11.80 16.47 25.68
N ASN A 98 10.86 17.29 25.20
CA ASN A 98 10.06 18.22 26.01
C ASN A 98 8.59 17.77 26.17
N LEU A 99 8.27 16.53 25.80
CA LEU A 99 7.00 15.85 26.08
C LEU A 99 7.23 14.80 27.17
#